data_AF-A5GB46-F1
#
_entry.id   AF-A5GB46-F1
#
_cell.length_a   1.000
_cell.length_b   1.000
_cell.length_c   1.000
_cell.angle_alpha   90.00
_cell.angle_beta   90.00
_cell.angle_gamma   90.00
#
_symmetry.space_group_name_H-M   'P 1'
#
loop_
_entity.id
_entity.type
_entity.pdbx_description
1 polymer ?
#
loop_
_entity_poly.entity_id
_entity_poly.type
_entity_poly.pdbx_seq_one_letter_code
_entity_poly.pdbx_strand_id
1 'polypeptide(L)'
;MRGKIFLSIAALSAFLLASLLGGCGSGKKEGAADPTTTAVRVDNSNCTNACHASAIDPETGAKIVDEWNASTHATGAVLIDCQSCHGGGSTHFGVGPIPHQNPDADLVCSSNSCHPALGFPHTPNITPAMLASAIIWDNMSSAGYVTSQNTGKCRTCHNPHNNTVLQENMDWGNSRHGRKDGAAWIHYDFKARANCNRCHTTTGHIKYVTSKDQSAWAAPNSADKTKEVLRCDGCHKDYNFGPDNTRNYGPVTMDYTDNIFTYPDAGISNLCIECHAGRETGDTIKNANQTGTTFRNFSSTGFVNSHYLTAGATIFTKSGYEYTGLIYTDPPAYLHKDIGRAGTGIPNTTSGPCSGCHMTSPSPSDALRGHSHTFRPETSTVCFSCHAGPTFADITAVPETGFLAALAALNVELAVNPFRKMFWADKNPYFFTDATFSTALRSWHSVGGPVTDKTASGKNNMGAAFNYNLLVHDPGAFAHNSTYVKRLIFDSIDWLDDNILSNNSVVATINGLTGLTAQQKADAIAYLNAGVRP
;
A
#
# COMPACT_ATOMS: atom_id res chain seq x y z
N MET A 1 -36.14 31.98 -66.67
CA MET A 1 -35.64 31.42 -67.94
C MET A 1 -34.42 30.59 -67.60
N ARG A 2 -34.60 29.27 -67.48
CA ARG A 2 -34.32 28.28 -68.53
C ARG A 2 -32.81 28.13 -68.77
N GLY A 3 -32.26 27.02 -68.32
CA GLY A 3 -31.04 26.48 -68.91
C GLY A 3 -30.27 25.54 -68.00
N LYS A 4 -30.45 24.24 -68.23
CA LYS A 4 -29.45 23.17 -68.02
C LYS A 4 -29.44 22.51 -66.63
N ILE A 5 -30.58 21.92 -66.29
CA ILE A 5 -30.62 20.60 -65.63
C ILE A 5 -30.74 19.56 -66.76
N PHE A 6 -30.19 18.36 -66.56
CA PHE A 6 -30.17 17.19 -67.46
C PHE A 6 -28.97 17.05 -68.41
N LEU A 7 -27.77 16.94 -67.84
CA LEU A 7 -26.72 16.09 -68.42
C LEU A 7 -25.75 15.60 -67.34
N SER A 8 -26.23 14.86 -66.33
CA SER A 8 -25.35 14.27 -65.30
C SER A 8 -25.80 12.91 -64.76
N ILE A 9 -26.78 12.25 -65.39
CA ILE A 9 -27.32 10.96 -64.91
C ILE A 9 -26.57 9.74 -65.51
N ALA A 10 -25.69 9.93 -66.50
CA ALA A 10 -25.02 8.81 -67.16
C ALA A 10 -23.58 8.51 -66.67
N ALA A 11 -22.98 9.36 -65.83
CA ALA A 11 -21.61 9.17 -65.35
C ALA A 11 -21.52 8.68 -63.89
N LEU A 12 -22.63 8.63 -63.16
CA LEU A 12 -22.66 8.16 -61.77
C LEU A 12 -22.90 6.64 -61.64
N SER A 13 -23.20 5.96 -62.74
CA SER A 13 -23.59 4.55 -62.76
C SER A 13 -22.41 3.57 -62.92
N ALA A 14 -21.20 4.08 -63.19
CA ALA A 14 -20.02 3.25 -63.49
C ALA A 14 -18.96 3.21 -62.37
N PHE A 15 -19.12 4.00 -61.30
CA PHE A 15 -18.18 4.04 -60.16
C PHE A 15 -18.72 3.41 -58.87
N LEU A 16 -19.91 2.80 -58.92
CA LEU A 16 -20.54 2.11 -57.78
C LEU A 16 -20.48 0.58 -57.86
N LEU A 17 -19.71 0.02 -58.80
CA LEU A 17 -19.65 -1.43 -59.05
C LEU A 17 -18.28 -2.07 -58.76
N ALA A 18 -17.42 -1.43 -57.96
CA ALA A 18 -16.09 -1.97 -57.61
C ALA A 18 -15.74 -1.92 -56.11
N SER A 19 -16.70 -1.72 -55.20
CA SER A 19 -16.44 -1.66 -53.75
C SER A 19 -17.38 -2.51 -52.89
N LEU A 20 -17.88 -3.63 -53.41
CA LEU A 20 -18.80 -4.53 -52.69
C LEU A 20 -18.39 -6.02 -52.75
N LEU A 21 -17.09 -6.29 -52.75
CA LEU A 21 -16.53 -7.62 -52.42
C LEU A 21 -15.75 -7.52 -51.11
N GLY A 22 -16.52 -7.52 -50.03
CA GLY A 22 -16.08 -7.46 -48.64
C GLY A 22 -17.29 -7.36 -47.72
N GLY A 23 -18.36 -8.09 -48.06
CA GLY A 23 -19.63 -8.03 -47.35
C GLY A 23 -19.53 -8.71 -45.99
N CYS A 24 -19.50 -7.92 -44.92
CA CYS A 24 -20.10 -8.31 -43.65
C CYS A 24 -21.61 -8.46 -43.89
N GLY A 25 -22.06 -9.71 -44.09
CA GLY A 25 -23.46 -10.02 -44.35
C GLY A 25 -24.32 -9.77 -43.11
N SER A 26 -25.06 -8.67 -43.11
CA SER A 26 -26.32 -8.56 -42.38
C SER A 26 -27.33 -9.53 -43.02
N GLY A 27 -27.54 -10.68 -42.40
CA GLY A 27 -28.55 -11.63 -42.84
C GLY A 27 -29.13 -12.37 -41.64
N LYS A 28 -30.38 -12.05 -41.30
CA LYS A 28 -31.19 -12.88 -40.40
C LYS A 28 -31.17 -14.32 -40.94
N LYS A 29 -30.53 -15.25 -40.22
CA LYS A 29 -30.68 -16.69 -40.43
C LYS A 29 -31.46 -17.25 -39.25
N GLU A 30 -32.78 -17.14 -39.31
CA GLU A 30 -33.66 -18.09 -38.65
C GLU A 30 -33.79 -19.29 -39.60
N GLY A 31 -32.84 -20.21 -39.47
CA GLY A 31 -32.90 -21.54 -40.09
C GLY A 31 -32.50 -22.52 -39.00
N ALA A 32 -33.33 -23.54 -38.78
CA ALA A 32 -33.13 -24.58 -37.78
C ALA A 32 -31.70 -25.14 -37.88
N ALA A 33 -30.92 -25.00 -36.82
CA ALA A 33 -29.57 -25.51 -36.75
C ALA A 33 -29.61 -27.05 -36.69
N ASP A 34 -29.00 -27.69 -37.68
CA ASP A 34 -28.52 -29.06 -37.57
C ASP A 34 -27.36 -29.08 -36.55
N PRO A 35 -27.45 -29.84 -35.45
CA PRO A 35 -26.41 -29.87 -34.42
C PRO A 35 -25.12 -30.59 -34.86
N THR A 36 -25.04 -31.09 -36.10
CA THR A 36 -23.87 -31.86 -36.60
C THR A 36 -22.89 -31.07 -37.46
N THR A 37 -23.20 -29.85 -37.91
CA THR A 37 -22.23 -29.00 -38.61
C THR A 37 -21.48 -28.13 -37.61
N THR A 38 -20.21 -28.47 -37.37
CA THR A 38 -19.28 -27.58 -36.67
C THR A 38 -19.29 -26.23 -37.37
N ALA A 39 -19.70 -25.17 -36.66
CA ALA A 39 -19.66 -23.81 -37.18
C ALA A 39 -18.28 -23.54 -37.80
N VAL A 40 -18.24 -23.13 -39.06
CA VAL A 40 -16.99 -22.83 -39.76
C VAL A 40 -16.27 -21.73 -38.99
N ARG A 41 -15.08 -22.03 -38.47
CA ARG A 41 -14.24 -21.04 -37.79
C ARG A 41 -13.86 -19.94 -38.76
N VAL A 42 -13.89 -18.69 -38.29
CA VAL A 42 -13.35 -17.55 -39.02
C VAL A 42 -11.84 -17.68 -38.97
N ASP A 43 -11.21 -17.60 -40.15
CA ASP A 43 -9.76 -17.59 -40.20
C ASP A 43 -9.19 -16.44 -39.36
N ASN A 44 -8.19 -16.73 -38.53
CA ASN A 44 -7.64 -15.76 -37.59
C ASN A 44 -7.11 -14.50 -38.30
N SER A 45 -6.60 -14.62 -39.53
CA SER A 45 -6.13 -13.46 -40.30
C SER A 45 -7.27 -12.50 -40.67
N ASN A 46 -8.50 -12.98 -40.82
CA ASN A 46 -9.66 -12.10 -41.01
C ASN A 46 -10.04 -11.37 -39.71
N CYS A 47 -9.90 -12.03 -38.56
CA CYS A 47 -10.07 -11.38 -37.26
C CYS A 47 -9.05 -10.25 -37.08
N THR A 48 -7.75 -10.55 -37.31
CA THR A 48 -6.66 -9.60 -37.03
C THR A 48 -6.47 -8.53 -38.11
N ASN A 49 -6.73 -8.82 -39.38
CA ASN A 49 -6.38 -7.92 -40.49
C ASN A 49 -7.58 -7.16 -41.07
N ALA A 50 -8.81 -7.56 -40.74
CA ALA A 50 -10.03 -6.93 -41.26
C ALA A 50 -10.95 -6.43 -40.15
N CYS A 51 -11.52 -7.34 -39.35
CA CYS A 51 -12.61 -6.99 -38.44
C CYS A 51 -12.14 -6.26 -37.16
N HIS A 52 -10.99 -6.67 -36.59
CA HIS A 52 -10.46 -6.13 -35.34
C HIS A 52 -9.09 -5.45 -35.48
N ALA A 53 -8.67 -5.14 -36.71
CA ALA A 53 -7.36 -4.54 -37.00
C ALA A 53 -7.09 -3.19 -36.31
N SER A 54 -8.15 -2.48 -35.91
CA SER A 54 -8.10 -1.21 -35.19
C SER A 54 -8.67 -1.28 -33.77
N ALA A 55 -9.01 -2.48 -33.28
CA ALA A 55 -9.56 -2.64 -31.94
C ALA A 55 -8.50 -2.31 -30.89
N ILE A 56 -8.86 -1.46 -29.93
CA ILE A 56 -7.99 -1.02 -28.84
C ILE A 56 -8.38 -1.76 -27.57
N ASP A 57 -7.38 -2.28 -26.88
CA ASP A 57 -7.55 -2.86 -25.57
C ASP A 57 -7.84 -1.72 -24.57
N PRO A 58 -9.00 -1.74 -23.89
CA PRO A 58 -9.38 -0.66 -22.98
C PRO A 58 -8.48 -0.60 -21.73
N GLU A 59 -7.77 -1.68 -21.40
CA GLU A 59 -6.82 -1.75 -20.29
C GLU A 59 -5.49 -1.15 -20.72
N THR A 60 -4.88 -1.60 -21.81
CA THR A 60 -3.52 -1.16 -22.14
C THR A 60 -3.45 0.04 -23.07
N GLY A 61 -4.57 0.41 -23.72
CA GLY A 61 -4.60 1.43 -24.77
C GLY A 61 -3.88 1.01 -26.05
N ALA A 62 -3.32 -0.21 -26.11
CA ALA A 62 -2.66 -0.75 -27.29
C ALA A 62 -3.67 -1.40 -28.25
N LYS A 63 -3.26 -1.64 -29.49
CA LYS A 63 -4.08 -2.44 -30.41
C LYS A 63 -4.07 -3.89 -29.95
N ILE A 64 -5.27 -4.47 -29.81
CA ILE A 64 -5.45 -5.88 -29.40
C ILE A 64 -4.66 -6.83 -30.28
N VAL A 65 -4.59 -6.57 -31.58
CA VAL A 65 -3.86 -7.40 -32.54
C VAL A 65 -2.35 -7.35 -32.33
N ASP A 66 -1.80 -6.19 -31.98
CA ASP A 66 -0.37 -6.04 -31.73
C ASP A 66 0.02 -6.80 -30.45
N GLU A 67 -0.83 -6.73 -29.42
CA GLU A 67 -0.66 -7.47 -28.17
C GLU A 67 -0.76 -8.98 -28.38
N TRP A 68 -1.77 -9.43 -29.12
CA TRP A 68 -1.93 -10.85 -29.44
C TRP A 68 -0.74 -11.36 -30.25
N ASN A 69 -0.28 -10.62 -31.26
CA ASN A 69 0.91 -11.00 -32.04
C ASN A 69 2.18 -11.10 -31.18
N ALA A 70 2.30 -10.29 -30.13
CA ALA A 70 3.42 -10.34 -29.19
C ALA A 70 3.32 -11.49 -28.16
N SER A 71 2.12 -12.05 -27.98
CA SER A 71 1.85 -13.09 -26.99
C SER A 71 2.52 -14.42 -27.31
N THR A 72 2.70 -15.25 -26.29
CA THR A 72 3.10 -16.66 -26.48
C THR A 72 1.99 -17.49 -27.11
N HIS A 73 0.74 -17.00 -27.12
CA HIS A 73 -0.39 -17.64 -27.78
C HIS A 73 -0.33 -17.50 -29.30
N ALA A 74 0.23 -16.42 -29.83
CA ALA A 74 0.47 -16.25 -31.26
C ALA A 74 1.78 -16.87 -31.74
N THR A 75 2.81 -16.88 -30.88
CA THR A 75 4.18 -17.25 -31.24
C THR A 75 4.62 -18.63 -30.73
N GLY A 76 3.80 -19.27 -29.90
CA GLY A 76 4.10 -20.55 -29.28
C GLY A 76 4.02 -21.74 -30.24
N ALA A 77 4.44 -22.92 -29.75
CA ALA A 77 4.41 -24.17 -30.52
C ALA A 77 2.99 -24.61 -30.94
N VAL A 78 1.98 -24.15 -30.20
CA VAL A 78 0.57 -24.31 -30.54
C VAL A 78 -0.03 -22.91 -30.65
N LEU A 79 -0.51 -22.57 -31.84
CA LEU A 79 -1.21 -21.31 -32.09
C LEU A 79 -2.57 -21.33 -31.39
N ILE A 80 -2.81 -20.36 -30.51
CA ILE A 80 -4.11 -20.13 -29.87
C ILE A 80 -4.73 -18.90 -30.52
N ASP A 81 -5.67 -19.13 -31.44
CA ASP A 81 -6.37 -18.09 -32.18
C ASP A 81 -7.46 -17.39 -31.34
N CYS A 82 -7.98 -16.26 -31.84
CA CYS A 82 -9.00 -15.47 -31.13
C CYS A 82 -10.24 -16.31 -30.77
N GLN A 83 -10.66 -17.21 -31.67
CA GLN A 83 -11.84 -18.06 -31.45
C GLN A 83 -11.59 -19.23 -30.48
N SER A 84 -10.34 -19.51 -30.13
CA SER A 84 -9.99 -20.48 -29.08
C SER A 84 -10.26 -19.90 -27.69
N CYS A 85 -10.11 -18.58 -27.54
CA CYS A 85 -10.43 -17.87 -26.31
C CYS A 85 -11.91 -17.48 -26.27
N HIS A 86 -12.45 -16.93 -27.35
CA HIS A 86 -13.78 -16.29 -27.37
C HIS A 86 -14.93 -17.19 -27.87
N GLY A 87 -14.60 -18.23 -28.65
CA GLY A 87 -15.59 -19.04 -29.37
C GLY A 87 -16.15 -18.39 -30.64
N GLY A 88 -16.94 -19.16 -31.39
CA GLY A 88 -17.50 -18.76 -32.68
C GLY A 88 -18.61 -17.70 -32.55
N GLY A 89 -19.72 -17.99 -31.88
CA GLY A 89 -20.86 -17.07 -31.79
C GLY A 89 -21.48 -16.70 -33.16
N SER A 90 -22.68 -16.15 -33.16
CA SER A 90 -23.45 -15.80 -34.38
C SER A 90 -22.81 -14.71 -35.22
N THR A 91 -21.98 -13.87 -34.60
CA THR A 91 -21.18 -12.84 -35.27
C THR A 91 -19.95 -13.39 -35.99
N HIS A 92 -19.53 -14.64 -35.75
CA HIS A 92 -18.44 -15.32 -36.47
C HIS A 92 -18.87 -16.68 -37.06
N PHE A 93 -20.06 -16.73 -37.68
CA PHE A 93 -20.65 -17.92 -38.32
C PHE A 93 -21.02 -19.10 -37.39
N GLY A 94 -21.03 -18.89 -36.08
CA GLY A 94 -21.61 -19.78 -35.07
C GLY A 94 -23.10 -19.48 -34.77
N VAL A 95 -23.59 -19.92 -33.61
CA VAL A 95 -24.96 -19.71 -33.14
C VAL A 95 -24.93 -18.97 -31.79
N GLY A 96 -25.86 -18.04 -31.53
CA GLY A 96 -25.95 -17.28 -30.27
C GLY A 96 -24.96 -16.09 -30.17
N PRO A 97 -24.81 -15.40 -29.03
CA PRO A 97 -23.74 -14.40 -28.86
C PRO A 97 -22.33 -15.04 -28.87
N ILE A 98 -21.26 -14.24 -28.92
CA ILE A 98 -19.89 -14.74 -28.63
C ILE A 98 -19.93 -15.48 -27.28
N PRO A 99 -19.59 -16.80 -27.24
CA PRO A 99 -19.75 -17.61 -26.04
C PRO A 99 -18.95 -17.11 -24.85
N HIS A 100 -17.73 -16.62 -25.10
CA HIS A 100 -16.83 -16.15 -24.08
C HIS A 100 -16.43 -14.71 -24.36
N GLN A 101 -17.31 -13.77 -24.03
CA GLN A 101 -16.97 -12.34 -24.10
C GLN A 101 -15.81 -12.00 -23.16
N ASN A 102 -15.71 -12.75 -22.05
CA ASN A 102 -14.66 -12.61 -21.07
C ASN A 102 -14.04 -13.99 -20.78
N PRO A 103 -13.03 -14.41 -21.58
CA PRO A 103 -12.41 -15.73 -21.44
C PRO A 103 -11.84 -16.01 -20.04
N ASP A 104 -11.44 -14.97 -19.31
CA ASP A 104 -10.93 -15.09 -17.94
C ASP A 104 -12.06 -15.42 -16.95
N ALA A 105 -13.15 -14.63 -16.94
CA ALA A 105 -14.29 -14.87 -16.07
C ALA A 105 -15.05 -16.16 -16.41
N ASP A 106 -15.06 -16.54 -17.69
CA ASP A 106 -15.65 -17.79 -18.17
C ASP A 106 -14.75 -19.00 -17.96
N LEU A 107 -13.61 -18.82 -17.26
CA LEU A 107 -12.64 -19.86 -16.89
C LEU A 107 -12.03 -20.58 -18.10
N VAL A 108 -12.02 -19.97 -19.29
CA VAL A 108 -11.45 -20.57 -20.50
C VAL A 108 -9.95 -20.83 -20.30
N CYS A 109 -9.23 -19.87 -19.71
CA CYS A 109 -7.81 -19.97 -19.40
C CYS A 109 -7.51 -21.16 -18.46
N SER A 110 -8.26 -21.27 -17.36
CA SER A 110 -8.08 -22.28 -16.31
C SER A 110 -8.88 -23.57 -16.55
N SER A 111 -9.54 -23.70 -17.69
CA SER A 111 -10.27 -24.92 -18.06
C SER A 111 -9.30 -26.09 -18.20
N ASN A 112 -9.81 -27.32 -18.11
CA ASN A 112 -9.02 -28.56 -18.21
C ASN A 112 -8.17 -28.70 -19.50
N SER A 113 -8.29 -27.78 -20.45
CA SER A 113 -7.68 -27.87 -21.78
C SER A 113 -6.46 -26.97 -22.00
N CYS A 114 -6.29 -25.85 -21.25
CA CYS A 114 -5.22 -24.88 -21.52
C CYS A 114 -4.24 -24.74 -20.36
N HIS A 115 -4.70 -24.30 -19.18
CA HIS A 115 -3.90 -24.20 -17.96
C HIS A 115 -4.55 -24.94 -16.79
N PRO A 116 -4.65 -26.29 -16.85
CA PRO A 116 -5.27 -27.12 -15.80
C PRO A 116 -4.51 -27.10 -14.47
N ALA A 117 -3.24 -26.67 -14.49
CA ALA A 117 -2.45 -26.39 -13.31
C ALA A 117 -1.59 -25.15 -13.55
N LEU A 118 -1.52 -24.26 -12.57
CA LEU A 118 -0.63 -23.10 -12.59
C LEU A 118 0.76 -23.57 -12.16
N GLY A 119 1.69 -23.64 -13.11
CA GLY A 119 3.09 -23.97 -12.83
C GLY A 119 3.82 -22.86 -12.07
N PHE A 120 5.08 -23.10 -11.71
CA PHE A 120 5.95 -22.03 -11.21
C PHE A 120 6.03 -20.89 -12.25
N PRO A 121 5.96 -19.60 -11.86
CA PRO A 121 6.10 -19.03 -10.50
C PRO A 121 4.78 -18.82 -9.74
N HIS A 122 3.63 -19.14 -10.33
CA HIS A 122 2.34 -19.21 -9.61
C HIS A 122 2.50 -20.28 -8.52
N THR A 123 1.93 -20.07 -7.33
CA THR A 123 2.18 -20.92 -6.14
C THR A 123 2.13 -22.42 -6.50
N PRO A 124 3.27 -23.13 -6.62
CA PRO A 124 3.30 -24.40 -7.35
C PRO A 124 2.69 -25.60 -6.61
N ASN A 125 2.11 -25.41 -5.43
CA ASN A 125 1.88 -26.51 -4.48
C ASN A 125 0.58 -26.34 -3.68
N ILE A 126 -0.52 -25.99 -4.33
CA ILE A 126 -1.84 -26.08 -3.70
C ILE A 126 -2.75 -26.85 -4.65
N THR A 127 -2.66 -28.17 -4.57
CA THR A 127 -3.65 -29.02 -5.23
C THR A 127 -4.97 -28.94 -4.46
N PRO A 128 -6.12 -29.24 -5.11
CA PRO A 128 -7.39 -29.43 -4.40
C PRO A 128 -7.31 -30.40 -3.22
N ALA A 129 -6.38 -31.36 -3.24
CA ALA A 129 -6.10 -32.27 -2.12
C ALA A 129 -5.41 -31.60 -0.93
N MET A 130 -4.54 -30.60 -1.16
CA MET A 130 -3.88 -29.82 -0.11
C MET A 130 -4.81 -28.80 0.56
N LEU A 131 -5.87 -28.35 -0.14
CA LEU A 131 -6.96 -27.54 0.42
C LEU A 131 -7.87 -28.36 1.37
N ALA A 132 -7.94 -29.69 1.18
CA ALA A 132 -8.79 -30.59 1.95
C ALA A 132 -8.12 -31.12 3.24
N SER A 133 -6.78 -31.13 3.32
CA SER A 133 -6.04 -31.51 4.52
C SER A 133 -5.94 -30.35 5.50
N ALA A 134 -6.47 -30.51 6.71
CA ALA A 134 -6.00 -29.73 7.85
C ALA A 134 -4.50 -30.00 8.05
N ILE A 135 -3.75 -29.01 8.57
CA ILE A 135 -2.29 -29.03 8.81
C ILE A 135 -1.52 -28.67 7.50
N ILE A 136 -0.67 -27.64 7.35
CA ILE A 136 0.23 -26.92 8.28
C ILE A 136 0.43 -25.47 7.77
N TRP A 137 -0.04 -24.49 8.53
CA TRP A 137 0.27 -23.05 8.37
C TRP A 137 1.78 -22.73 8.42
N ASP A 138 2.54 -23.59 9.11
CA ASP A 138 3.95 -23.43 9.45
C ASP A 138 4.94 -23.88 8.35
N ASN A 139 4.50 -24.61 7.31
CA ASN A 139 5.39 -25.11 6.26
C ASN A 139 5.49 -24.18 5.04
N MET A 140 4.67 -23.13 4.97
CA MET A 140 4.82 -22.09 3.95
C MET A 140 5.90 -21.09 4.39
N SER A 141 7.07 -21.20 3.76
CA SER A 141 8.22 -20.30 3.95
C SER A 141 8.07 -18.96 3.23
N SER A 142 7.06 -18.81 2.37
CA SER A 142 6.76 -17.57 1.64
C SER A 142 5.25 -17.33 1.50
N ALA A 143 4.85 -16.07 1.50
CA ALA A 143 3.50 -15.67 1.13
C ALA A 143 3.26 -15.76 -0.39
N GLY A 144 2.03 -16.07 -0.79
CA GLY A 144 1.61 -16.07 -2.18
C GLY A 144 0.93 -14.76 -2.56
N TYR A 145 1.21 -14.26 -3.76
CA TYR A 145 0.27 -13.36 -4.44
C TYR A 145 -0.89 -14.18 -4.99
N VAL A 146 -0.61 -15.19 -5.81
CA VAL A 146 -1.65 -16.03 -6.41
C VAL A 146 -2.14 -17.05 -5.38
N THR A 147 -3.43 -16.96 -5.04
CA THR A 147 -4.13 -17.93 -4.18
C THR A 147 -5.37 -18.46 -4.88
N SER A 148 -6.11 -19.37 -4.24
CA SER A 148 -7.39 -19.86 -4.77
C SER A 148 -8.42 -18.74 -5.03
N GLN A 149 -8.23 -17.56 -4.44
CA GLN A 149 -9.06 -16.37 -4.67
C GLN A 149 -8.88 -15.75 -6.07
N ASN A 150 -7.82 -16.14 -6.79
CA ASN A 150 -7.45 -15.62 -8.11
C ASN A 150 -7.89 -16.53 -9.27
N THR A 151 -8.57 -17.66 -8.99
CA THR A 151 -9.17 -18.50 -10.04
C THR A 151 -10.14 -17.68 -10.90
N GLY A 152 -9.96 -17.67 -12.22
CA GLY A 152 -10.76 -16.86 -13.15
C GLY A 152 -10.49 -15.34 -13.09
N LYS A 153 -9.33 -14.97 -12.54
CA LYS A 153 -8.87 -13.57 -12.41
C LYS A 153 -7.43 -13.43 -12.90
N CYS A 154 -7.07 -14.11 -13.98
CA CYS A 154 -5.75 -14.04 -14.59
C CYS A 154 -5.38 -12.59 -14.99
N ARG A 155 -6.38 -11.80 -15.38
CA ARG A 155 -6.20 -10.39 -15.76
C ARG A 155 -5.85 -9.44 -14.62
N THR A 156 -5.89 -9.92 -13.37
CA THR A 156 -5.32 -9.16 -12.24
C THR A 156 -3.80 -9.01 -12.35
N CYS A 157 -3.14 -9.85 -13.16
CA CYS A 157 -1.69 -9.79 -13.36
C CYS A 157 -1.29 -9.77 -14.82
N HIS A 158 -2.01 -10.49 -15.67
CA HIS A 158 -1.63 -10.71 -17.05
C HIS A 158 -2.41 -9.79 -17.99
N ASN A 159 -1.71 -9.28 -19.00
CA ASN A 159 -2.34 -8.63 -20.13
C ASN A 159 -3.32 -9.62 -20.81
N PRO A 160 -4.58 -9.21 -21.07
CA PRO A 160 -5.60 -10.07 -21.68
C PRO A 160 -5.22 -10.64 -23.04
N HIS A 161 -4.41 -9.92 -23.81
CA HIS A 161 -4.06 -10.27 -25.18
C HIS A 161 -2.57 -10.57 -25.38
N ASN A 162 -1.66 -10.13 -24.49
CA ASN A 162 -0.21 -10.40 -24.57
C ASN A 162 0.30 -11.46 -23.56
N ASN A 163 -0.53 -11.93 -22.62
CA ASN A 163 -0.19 -12.88 -21.54
C ASN A 163 1.06 -12.55 -20.66
N THR A 164 1.76 -11.45 -20.92
CA THR A 164 2.81 -10.88 -20.09
C THR A 164 2.23 -10.26 -18.83
N VAL A 165 3.04 -10.17 -17.78
CA VAL A 165 2.68 -9.42 -16.57
C VAL A 165 2.74 -7.91 -16.87
N LEU A 166 1.79 -7.13 -16.33
CA LEU A 166 1.76 -5.67 -16.52
C LEU A 166 2.88 -4.97 -15.71
N GLN A 167 3.30 -3.77 -16.14
CA GLN A 167 4.40 -3.04 -15.49
C GLN A 167 4.07 -2.72 -14.03
N GLU A 168 2.82 -2.38 -13.73
CA GLU A 168 2.33 -2.08 -12.39
C GLU A 168 2.46 -3.29 -11.45
N ASN A 169 2.23 -4.50 -11.95
CA ASN A 169 2.44 -5.72 -11.18
C ASN A 169 3.93 -5.97 -10.92
N MET A 170 4.80 -5.62 -11.86
CA MET A 170 6.26 -5.71 -11.68
C MET A 170 6.77 -4.69 -10.65
N ASP A 171 6.30 -3.46 -10.72
CA ASP A 171 6.57 -2.38 -9.76
C ASP A 171 6.12 -2.77 -8.35
N TRP A 172 4.86 -3.23 -8.23
CA TRP A 172 4.31 -3.73 -6.98
C TRP A 172 5.13 -4.93 -6.46
N GLY A 173 5.53 -5.85 -7.34
CA GLY A 173 6.33 -7.03 -7.01
C GLY A 173 7.72 -6.69 -6.48
N ASN A 174 8.32 -5.60 -6.98
CA ASN A 174 9.60 -5.05 -6.52
C ASN A 174 9.48 -4.19 -5.25
N SER A 175 8.26 -3.85 -4.84
CA SER A 175 8.00 -3.12 -3.59
C SER A 175 8.08 -4.03 -2.35
N ARG A 176 8.04 -3.41 -1.16
CA ARG A 176 7.94 -4.17 0.10
C ARG A 176 6.58 -4.86 0.27
N HIS A 177 5.53 -4.42 -0.43
CA HIS A 177 4.24 -5.12 -0.44
C HIS A 177 4.32 -6.44 -1.22
N GLY A 178 5.16 -6.50 -2.26
CA GLY A 178 5.40 -7.72 -3.04
C GLY A 178 6.43 -8.68 -2.46
N ARG A 179 7.14 -8.28 -1.39
CA ARG A 179 8.21 -9.07 -0.78
C ARG A 179 7.66 -10.28 0.01
N LYS A 180 7.44 -11.40 -0.69
CA LYS A 180 6.84 -12.63 -0.14
C LYS A 180 7.54 -13.28 1.06
N ASP A 181 8.82 -13.01 1.30
CA ASP A 181 9.62 -13.51 2.42
C ASP A 181 9.68 -12.51 3.60
N GLY A 182 9.04 -11.34 3.46
CA GLY A 182 9.06 -10.29 4.47
C GLY A 182 8.31 -10.68 5.74
N ALA A 183 8.83 -10.27 6.91
CA ALA A 183 8.20 -10.52 8.21
C ALA A 183 6.73 -10.05 8.28
N ALA A 184 6.37 -9.00 7.53
CA ALA A 184 4.99 -8.53 7.39
C ALA A 184 4.03 -9.57 6.81
N TRP A 185 4.50 -10.62 6.13
CA TRP A 185 3.63 -11.61 5.50
C TRP A 185 3.83 -13.03 6.05
N ILE A 186 5.01 -13.32 6.63
CA ILE A 186 5.35 -14.69 7.02
C ILE A 186 5.66 -14.90 8.50
N HIS A 187 5.84 -13.83 9.30
CA HIS A 187 6.28 -13.95 10.69
C HIS A 187 5.32 -14.77 11.54
N TYR A 188 4.03 -14.64 11.27
CA TYR A 188 3.01 -15.54 11.75
C TYR A 188 2.20 -16.07 10.58
N ASP A 189 1.38 -17.07 10.86
CA ASP A 189 0.16 -17.21 10.09
C ASP A 189 -0.82 -16.10 10.48
N PHE A 190 -0.94 -15.12 9.60
CA PHE A 190 -1.81 -13.98 9.81
C PHE A 190 -3.28 -14.29 9.55
N LYS A 191 -3.62 -15.28 8.70
CA LYS A 191 -5.04 -15.60 8.42
C LYS A 191 -5.74 -16.18 9.64
N ALA A 192 -5.04 -16.90 10.51
CA ALA A 192 -5.60 -17.41 11.77
C ALA A 192 -5.60 -16.38 12.93
N ARG A 193 -5.08 -15.16 12.72
CA ARG A 193 -4.95 -14.15 13.78
C ARG A 193 -5.93 -13.01 13.61
N ALA A 194 -6.85 -12.89 14.57
CA ALA A 194 -7.70 -11.72 14.69
C ALA A 194 -6.86 -10.45 14.87
N ASN A 195 -7.35 -9.34 14.32
CA ASN A 195 -6.74 -8.00 14.32
C ASN A 195 -5.43 -7.88 13.52
N CYS A 196 -4.71 -8.96 13.23
CA CYS A 196 -3.46 -8.91 12.44
C CYS A 196 -3.74 -8.99 10.93
N ASN A 197 -4.74 -9.78 10.54
CA ASN A 197 -5.09 -10.03 9.15
C ASN A 197 -5.53 -8.78 8.37
N ARG A 198 -6.03 -7.73 9.04
CA ARG A 198 -6.45 -6.47 8.39
C ARG A 198 -5.34 -5.74 7.61
N CYS A 199 -4.08 -5.93 8.01
CA CYS A 199 -2.92 -5.34 7.33
C CYS A 199 -2.05 -6.40 6.65
N HIS A 200 -1.99 -7.61 7.24
CA HIS A 200 -1.03 -8.64 6.86
C HIS A 200 -1.58 -9.72 5.92
N THR A 201 -2.79 -9.54 5.37
CA THR A 201 -3.38 -10.42 4.35
C THR A 201 -4.30 -9.62 3.45
N THR A 202 -4.43 -10.00 2.17
CA THR A 202 -5.42 -9.36 1.29
C THR A 202 -6.84 -9.66 1.74
N THR A 203 -7.14 -10.92 2.03
CA THR A 203 -8.50 -11.31 2.42
C THR A 203 -8.95 -10.65 3.73
N GLY A 204 -8.08 -10.59 4.73
CA GLY A 204 -8.35 -9.89 5.98
C GLY A 204 -8.49 -8.39 5.80
N HIS A 205 -7.69 -7.77 4.93
CA HIS A 205 -7.84 -6.35 4.61
C HIS A 205 -9.19 -6.04 3.97
N ILE A 206 -9.58 -6.78 2.92
CA ILE A 206 -10.87 -6.61 2.23
C ILE A 206 -12.03 -6.75 3.21
N LYS A 207 -11.98 -7.78 4.06
CA LYS A 207 -12.97 -8.03 5.12
C LYS A 207 -13.07 -6.82 6.07
N TYR A 208 -11.93 -6.33 6.55
CA TYR A 208 -11.88 -5.18 7.45
C TYR A 208 -12.41 -3.89 6.79
N VAL A 209 -12.01 -3.54 5.58
CA VAL A 209 -12.48 -2.29 4.95
C VAL A 209 -13.94 -2.37 4.50
N THR A 210 -14.51 -3.57 4.34
CA THR A 210 -15.91 -3.76 3.96
C THR A 210 -16.86 -3.70 5.16
N SER A 211 -16.49 -4.31 6.29
CA SER A 211 -17.41 -4.48 7.44
C SER A 211 -16.80 -4.14 8.79
N LYS A 212 -15.55 -3.68 8.83
CA LYS A 212 -14.74 -3.48 10.05
C LYS A 212 -14.56 -4.76 10.88
N ASP A 213 -14.82 -5.93 10.30
CA ASP A 213 -14.63 -7.23 10.95
C ASP A 213 -13.14 -7.58 11.04
N GLN A 214 -12.64 -7.66 12.28
CA GLN A 214 -11.24 -7.97 12.59
C GLN A 214 -11.03 -9.44 13.01
N SER A 215 -12.06 -10.28 12.96
CA SER A 215 -11.91 -11.71 13.30
C SER A 215 -11.00 -12.42 12.29
N ALA A 216 -10.36 -13.51 12.73
CA ALA A 216 -9.50 -14.33 11.87
C ALA A 216 -10.22 -14.71 10.55
N TRP A 217 -9.48 -14.74 9.44
CA TRP A 217 -10.03 -15.14 8.15
C TRP A 217 -10.22 -16.66 8.11
N ALA A 218 -9.24 -17.38 8.65
CA ALA A 218 -9.20 -18.82 8.63
C ALA A 218 -9.58 -19.40 9.98
N ALA A 219 -10.88 -19.35 10.27
CA ALA A 219 -11.49 -20.23 11.26
C ALA A 219 -11.22 -21.72 10.87
N PRO A 220 -11.40 -22.70 11.77
CA PRO A 220 -11.06 -24.11 11.54
C PRO A 220 -11.60 -24.73 10.23
N ASN A 221 -12.62 -24.12 9.63
CA ASN A 221 -13.36 -24.59 8.46
C ASN A 221 -13.00 -23.85 7.16
N SER A 222 -11.98 -22.96 7.12
CA SER A 222 -11.67 -22.23 5.90
C SER A 222 -11.05 -23.14 4.84
N ALA A 223 -11.55 -23.02 3.61
CA ALA A 223 -11.01 -23.75 2.46
C ALA A 223 -9.62 -23.22 2.04
N ASP A 224 -9.35 -21.94 2.25
CA ASP A 224 -8.08 -21.29 1.91
C ASP A 224 -7.25 -21.03 3.17
N LYS A 225 -6.06 -21.64 3.23
CA LYS A 225 -5.09 -21.56 4.34
C LYS A 225 -3.74 -20.99 3.91
N THR A 226 -3.71 -20.24 2.81
CA THR A 226 -2.47 -19.68 2.25
C THR A 226 -1.98 -18.46 3.01
N LYS A 227 -0.66 -18.31 3.18
CA LYS A 227 -0.07 -17.01 3.52
C LYS A 227 -0.23 -16.07 2.32
N GLU A 228 -0.62 -14.83 2.56
CA GLU A 228 -0.90 -13.84 1.52
C GLU A 228 -0.10 -12.57 1.72
N VAL A 229 0.36 -12.01 0.60
CA VAL A 229 0.75 -10.60 0.51
C VAL A 229 -0.48 -9.71 0.33
N LEU A 230 -0.31 -8.39 0.38
CA LEU A 230 -1.34 -7.43 -0.04
C LEU A 230 -1.34 -7.27 -1.56
N ARG A 231 -2.33 -7.86 -2.22
CA ARG A 231 -2.50 -7.90 -3.67
C ARG A 231 -3.19 -6.66 -4.22
N CYS A 232 -3.28 -6.56 -5.55
CA CYS A 232 -3.97 -5.46 -6.23
C CYS A 232 -5.44 -5.35 -5.81
N ASP A 233 -6.13 -6.49 -5.62
CA ASP A 233 -7.51 -6.53 -5.15
C ASP A 233 -7.66 -6.14 -3.67
N GLY A 234 -6.58 -5.92 -2.93
CA GLY A 234 -6.63 -5.28 -1.61
C GLY A 234 -6.92 -3.79 -1.70
N CYS A 235 -6.34 -3.10 -2.68
CA CYS A 235 -6.49 -1.66 -2.87
C CYS A 235 -7.56 -1.31 -3.91
N HIS A 236 -7.74 -2.15 -4.94
CA HIS A 236 -8.72 -1.96 -6.02
C HIS A 236 -9.93 -2.88 -5.84
N LYS A 237 -11.12 -2.42 -6.26
CA LYS A 237 -12.35 -3.21 -6.06
C LYS A 237 -12.39 -4.42 -6.99
N ASP A 238 -11.92 -4.24 -8.23
CA ASP A 238 -11.80 -5.28 -9.24
C ASP A 238 -10.60 -4.98 -10.19
N TYR A 239 -10.53 -5.69 -11.31
CA TYR A 239 -9.44 -5.57 -12.29
C TYR A 239 -9.68 -4.47 -13.34
N ASN A 240 -10.81 -3.77 -13.31
CA ASN A 240 -11.05 -2.60 -14.14
C ASN A 240 -10.34 -1.41 -13.48
N PHE A 241 -9.01 -1.33 -13.60
CA PHE A 241 -8.14 -0.40 -12.85
C PHE A 241 -8.30 1.09 -13.26
N GLY A 242 -9.52 1.51 -13.60
CA GLY A 242 -9.88 2.90 -13.81
C GLY A 242 -9.74 3.75 -12.53
N PRO A 243 -9.74 5.09 -12.67
CA PRO A 243 -9.41 6.02 -11.59
C PRO A 243 -10.36 5.94 -10.38
N ASP A 244 -11.61 5.50 -10.57
CA ASP A 244 -12.62 5.39 -9.50
C ASP A 244 -12.68 3.99 -8.84
N ASN A 245 -11.78 3.09 -9.24
CA ASN A 245 -11.84 1.68 -8.85
C ASN A 245 -11.05 1.33 -7.58
N THR A 246 -10.91 2.27 -6.66
CA THR A 246 -10.21 2.06 -5.39
C THR A 246 -11.19 1.66 -4.28
N ARG A 247 -10.74 0.84 -3.32
CA ARG A 247 -11.58 0.35 -2.21
C ARG A 247 -11.78 1.44 -1.15
N ASN A 248 -13.01 1.53 -0.65
CA ASN A 248 -13.43 2.27 0.54
C ASN A 248 -12.82 3.68 0.71
N TYR A 249 -13.35 4.66 -0.04
CA TYR A 249 -12.89 6.05 0.03
C TYR A 249 -13.80 6.89 0.91
N GLY A 250 -13.36 7.07 2.14
CA GLY A 250 -13.88 8.03 3.09
C GLY A 250 -12.92 8.16 4.27
N PRO A 251 -13.18 9.10 5.20
CA PRO A 251 -12.42 9.28 6.42
C PRO A 251 -12.15 7.97 7.16
N VAL A 252 -10.93 7.78 7.64
CA VAL A 252 -10.52 6.59 8.41
C VAL A 252 -10.71 6.86 9.89
N THR A 253 -11.48 6.00 10.57
CA THR A 253 -11.54 5.99 12.04
C THR A 253 -10.69 4.85 12.59
N MET A 254 -9.72 5.22 13.41
CA MET A 254 -8.88 4.28 14.15
C MET A 254 -9.36 4.21 15.60
N ASP A 255 -9.54 2.98 16.06
CA ASP A 255 -9.91 2.64 17.43
C ASP A 255 -8.64 2.22 18.17
N TYR A 256 -7.92 3.21 18.72
CA TYR A 256 -6.75 2.97 19.57
C TYR A 256 -7.22 2.74 21.00
N THR A 257 -6.39 2.07 21.80
CA THR A 257 -6.68 1.90 23.22
C THR A 257 -6.79 3.28 23.88
N ASP A 258 -7.90 3.54 24.57
CA ASP A 258 -8.18 4.81 25.27
C ASP A 258 -8.20 6.06 24.38
N ASN A 259 -8.32 5.90 23.05
CA ASN A 259 -8.40 7.02 22.10
C ASN A 259 -9.00 6.60 20.74
N ILE A 260 -10.22 7.04 20.43
CA ILE A 260 -10.80 6.88 19.09
C ILE A 260 -10.53 8.16 18.30
N PHE A 261 -9.91 8.04 17.13
CA PHE A 261 -9.58 9.17 16.29
C PHE A 261 -10.03 8.95 14.84
N THR A 262 -10.76 9.94 14.29
CA THR A 262 -11.13 9.98 12.88
C THR A 262 -10.19 10.93 12.14
N TYR A 263 -9.39 10.37 11.23
CA TYR A 263 -8.54 11.13 10.33
C TYR A 263 -9.41 11.95 9.36
N PRO A 264 -8.98 13.18 9.03
CA PRO A 264 -9.65 13.95 7.99
C PRO A 264 -9.61 13.20 6.66
N ASP A 265 -10.61 13.39 5.80
CA ASP A 265 -10.62 12.74 4.48
C ASP A 265 -9.36 13.11 3.69
N ALA A 266 -8.52 12.11 3.42
CA ALA A 266 -7.25 12.23 2.74
C ALA A 266 -7.29 11.61 1.34
N GLY A 267 -8.46 11.48 0.70
CA GLY A 267 -8.59 10.93 -0.64
C GLY A 267 -7.97 9.52 -0.75
N ILE A 268 -7.08 9.32 -1.74
CA ILE A 268 -6.40 8.02 -1.96
C ILE A 268 -5.56 7.57 -0.78
N SER A 269 -5.09 8.53 0.00
CA SER A 269 -4.26 8.24 1.15
C SER A 269 -5.03 7.58 2.30
N ASN A 270 -6.37 7.62 2.30
CA ASN A 270 -7.16 6.88 3.29
C ASN A 270 -6.86 5.36 3.24
N LEU A 271 -6.61 4.79 2.06
CA LEU A 271 -6.16 3.39 1.92
C LEU A 271 -4.88 3.11 2.71
N CYS A 272 -3.92 4.04 2.65
CA CYS A 272 -2.64 3.91 3.32
C CYS A 272 -2.81 4.02 4.84
N ILE A 273 -3.61 4.99 5.30
CA ILE A 273 -3.85 5.30 6.72
C ILE A 273 -4.47 4.09 7.45
N GLU A 274 -5.32 3.30 6.79
CA GLU A 274 -5.92 2.09 7.38
C GLU A 274 -4.88 1.07 7.90
N CYS A 275 -3.64 1.11 7.42
CA CYS A 275 -2.55 0.25 7.93
C CYS A 275 -1.41 1.06 8.56
N HIS A 276 -1.06 2.19 7.95
CA HIS A 276 0.09 3.02 8.32
C HIS A 276 -0.22 4.11 9.34
N ALA A 277 -1.33 4.00 10.08
CA ALA A 277 -1.59 4.84 11.26
C ALA A 277 -1.14 4.19 12.57
N GLY A 278 -0.62 2.95 12.52
CA GLY A 278 -0.27 2.18 13.70
C GLY A 278 -1.48 1.49 14.34
N ARG A 279 -1.21 0.73 15.39
CA ARG A 279 -2.16 0.04 16.27
C ARG A 279 -2.37 0.73 17.59
N GLU A 280 -1.43 1.56 18.02
CA GLU A 280 -1.50 2.38 19.23
C GLU A 280 -0.80 3.71 18.97
N THR A 281 -1.18 4.74 19.73
CA THR A 281 -0.50 6.04 19.72
C THR A 281 0.00 6.36 21.11
N GLY A 282 0.76 7.44 21.26
CA GLY A 282 1.17 7.88 22.59
C GLY A 282 0.01 8.23 23.53
N ASP A 283 -1.18 8.51 22.97
CA ASP A 283 -2.39 8.75 23.76
C ASP A 283 -2.79 7.52 24.58
N THR A 284 -2.49 6.30 24.12
CA THR A 284 -2.70 5.05 24.87
C THR A 284 -1.96 5.04 26.22
N ILE A 285 -0.82 5.74 26.30
CA ILE A 285 -0.03 5.87 27.54
C ILE A 285 -0.52 7.10 28.33
N LYS A 286 -0.71 8.23 27.64
CA LYS A 286 -1.09 9.51 28.23
C LYS A 286 -2.44 9.44 28.94
N ASN A 287 -3.42 8.80 28.29
CA ASN A 287 -4.80 8.72 28.76
C ASN A 287 -5.01 7.63 29.80
N ALA A 288 -4.17 6.60 29.87
CA ALA A 288 -4.29 5.53 30.85
C ALA A 288 -4.47 6.05 32.29
N ASN A 289 -5.26 5.35 33.11
CA ASN A 289 -5.60 5.74 34.49
C ASN A 289 -6.40 7.05 34.62
N GLN A 290 -6.92 7.64 33.55
CA GLN A 290 -7.96 8.66 33.63
C GLN A 290 -9.35 8.02 33.80
N THR A 291 -10.33 8.77 34.27
CA THR A 291 -11.72 8.30 34.40
C THR A 291 -12.24 7.74 33.07
N GLY A 292 -12.67 6.47 33.07
CA GLY A 292 -13.22 5.82 31.88
C GLY A 292 -12.17 5.22 30.91
N THR A 293 -10.89 5.22 31.29
CA THR A 293 -9.79 4.63 30.49
C THR A 293 -9.22 3.37 31.14
N THR A 294 -8.37 2.67 30.41
CA THR A 294 -7.70 1.45 30.85
C THR A 294 -6.80 1.73 32.07
N PHE A 295 -6.95 0.91 33.10
CA PHE A 295 -6.01 0.92 34.22
C PHE A 295 -4.68 0.27 33.83
N ARG A 296 -3.59 0.98 34.04
CA ARG A 296 -2.21 0.56 33.78
C ARG A 296 -1.33 0.77 35.00
N ASN A 297 -0.83 -0.32 35.57
CA ASN A 297 0.17 -0.28 36.63
C ASN A 297 1.57 -0.09 36.05
N PHE A 298 2.06 1.16 36.03
CA PHE A 298 3.40 1.50 35.54
C PHE A 298 4.56 0.94 36.38
N SER A 299 4.29 0.27 37.51
CA SER A 299 5.31 -0.50 38.23
C SER A 299 5.60 -1.86 37.60
N SER A 300 4.66 -2.41 36.81
CA SER A 300 4.70 -3.80 36.35
C SER A 300 3.88 -4.04 35.07
N THR A 301 4.02 -3.19 34.07
CA THR A 301 3.31 -3.28 32.78
C THR A 301 4.29 -3.45 31.62
N GLY A 302 3.87 -4.18 30.58
CA GLY A 302 4.63 -4.28 29.34
C GLY A 302 4.64 -2.97 28.55
N PHE A 303 5.62 -2.83 27.68
CA PHE A 303 5.72 -1.70 26.75
C PHE A 303 4.50 -1.63 25.82
N VAL A 304 3.92 -0.44 25.67
CA VAL A 304 2.92 -0.14 24.64
C VAL A 304 3.67 0.13 23.34
N ASN A 305 3.35 -0.57 22.27
CA ASN A 305 4.01 -0.41 20.97
C ASN A 305 3.02 0.11 19.93
N SER A 306 3.41 1.15 19.20
CA SER A 306 2.61 1.72 18.13
C SER A 306 2.32 0.74 16.99
N HIS A 307 3.18 -0.26 16.79
CA HIS A 307 3.18 -1.16 15.63
C HIS A 307 3.48 -0.41 14.32
N TYR A 308 4.50 -0.88 13.60
CA TYR A 308 5.44 -0.14 12.76
C TYR A 308 4.86 0.70 11.61
N LEU A 309 5.71 1.57 11.02
CA LEU A 309 5.43 2.37 9.82
C LEU A 309 4.20 3.29 9.97
N THR A 310 4.16 4.05 11.06
CA THR A 310 3.03 4.91 11.46
C THR A 310 2.97 6.26 10.72
N ALA A 311 3.45 6.30 9.47
CA ALA A 311 3.56 7.52 8.67
C ALA A 311 2.24 8.31 8.59
N GLY A 312 1.11 7.61 8.46
CA GLY A 312 -0.23 8.19 8.45
C GLY A 312 -0.61 8.84 9.78
N ALA A 313 -0.16 8.32 10.92
CA ALA A 313 -0.37 9.01 12.19
C ALA A 313 0.62 10.17 12.39
N THR A 314 1.85 10.05 11.91
CA THR A 314 2.88 11.10 11.99
C THR A 314 2.49 12.33 11.16
N ILE A 315 2.03 12.15 9.92
CA ILE A 315 1.66 13.27 9.04
C ILE A 315 0.49 14.09 9.59
N PHE A 316 -0.42 13.47 10.34
CA PHE A 316 -1.57 14.14 10.98
C PHE A 316 -1.34 14.50 12.44
N THR A 317 -0.11 14.37 12.97
CA THR A 317 0.24 14.78 14.34
C THR A 317 -0.58 14.03 15.40
N LYS A 318 -0.61 12.70 15.24
CA LYS A 318 -1.37 11.77 16.09
C LYS A 318 -0.59 10.53 16.52
N SER A 319 0.69 10.41 16.17
CA SER A 319 1.44 9.17 16.43
C SER A 319 2.08 9.10 17.82
N GLY A 320 2.82 10.13 18.22
CA GLY A 320 3.71 10.14 19.38
C GLY A 320 3.03 10.36 20.74
N TYR A 321 3.82 10.18 21.79
CA TYR A 321 3.51 10.59 23.16
C TYR A 321 3.78 12.07 23.31
N GLU A 322 2.69 12.81 23.52
CA GLU A 322 2.71 14.25 23.75
C GLU A 322 2.69 14.55 25.25
N TYR A 323 3.76 15.16 25.74
CA TYR A 323 3.89 15.48 27.16
C TYR A 323 2.88 16.55 27.59
N THR A 324 2.30 16.35 28.79
CA THR A 324 1.31 17.25 29.36
C THR A 324 1.86 18.67 29.51
N GLY A 325 1.08 19.66 29.08
CA GLY A 325 1.45 21.09 29.17
C GLY A 325 2.24 21.62 27.99
N LEU A 326 2.67 20.75 27.05
CA LEU A 326 3.36 21.16 25.84
C LEU A 326 2.42 21.19 24.62
N ILE A 327 2.81 21.96 23.59
CA ILE A 327 2.04 22.14 22.36
C ILE A 327 2.72 21.37 21.22
N TYR A 328 1.94 20.54 20.54
CA TYR A 328 2.38 19.76 19.38
C TYR A 328 1.68 20.15 18.08
N THR A 329 0.75 21.11 18.12
CA THR A 329 0.00 21.54 16.94
C THR A 329 0.91 21.97 15.80
N ASP A 330 0.51 21.61 14.58
CA ASP A 330 1.25 21.95 13.37
C ASP A 330 1.45 23.46 13.23
N PRO A 331 2.66 23.92 12.85
CA PRO A 331 2.85 25.32 12.50
C PRO A 331 2.07 25.64 11.20
N PRO A 332 1.66 26.90 10.97
CA PRO A 332 0.93 27.28 9.76
C PRO A 332 1.64 26.94 8.44
N ALA A 333 2.97 26.85 8.46
CA ALA A 333 3.77 26.51 7.28
C ALA A 333 3.82 25.00 6.97
N TYR A 334 3.32 24.15 7.86
CA TYR A 334 3.28 22.70 7.63
C TYR A 334 2.05 22.32 6.79
N LEU A 335 2.30 21.85 5.57
CA LEU A 335 1.26 21.61 4.56
C LEU A 335 1.22 20.16 4.05
N HIS A 336 2.10 19.27 4.51
CA HIS A 336 2.18 17.90 3.95
C HIS A 336 0.88 17.11 4.11
N LYS A 337 0.18 17.26 5.24
CA LYS A 337 -1.13 16.62 5.48
C LYS A 337 -2.24 17.07 4.53
N ASP A 338 -2.06 18.22 3.88
CA ASP A 338 -3.06 18.88 3.05
C ASP A 338 -2.81 18.67 1.56
N ILE A 339 -1.66 18.09 1.18
CA ILE A 339 -1.31 17.77 -0.21
C ILE A 339 -2.41 16.92 -0.83
N GLY A 340 -2.97 17.39 -1.94
CA GLY A 340 -3.95 16.65 -2.74
C GLY A 340 -5.27 16.36 -2.04
N ARG A 341 -5.54 17.04 -0.92
CA ARG A 341 -6.79 16.91 -0.17
C ARG A 341 -7.83 17.91 -0.68
N ALA A 342 -9.09 17.49 -0.76
CA ALA A 342 -10.15 18.36 -1.24
C ALA A 342 -10.33 19.59 -0.33
N GLY A 343 -10.44 20.78 -0.92
CA GLY A 343 -10.72 22.03 -0.20
C GLY A 343 -9.53 22.68 0.52
N THR A 344 -8.30 22.14 0.41
CA THR A 344 -7.11 22.72 1.07
C THR A 344 -6.33 23.70 0.19
N GLY A 345 -6.56 23.67 -1.13
CA GLY A 345 -5.84 24.52 -2.09
C GLY A 345 -4.40 24.07 -2.37
N ILE A 346 -3.93 22.94 -1.81
CA ILE A 346 -2.59 22.40 -2.07
C ILE A 346 -2.66 21.39 -3.24
N PRO A 347 -1.92 21.62 -4.35
CA PRO A 347 -2.02 20.79 -5.55
C PRO A 347 -1.66 19.32 -5.31
N ASN A 348 -2.47 18.42 -5.85
CA ASN A 348 -2.16 17.04 -6.23
C ASN A 348 -3.51 16.33 -6.48
N THR A 349 -4.04 16.41 -7.70
CA THR A 349 -5.04 15.50 -8.31
C THR A 349 -6.10 14.80 -7.41
N THR A 350 -6.56 15.39 -6.30
CA THR A 350 -7.48 14.80 -5.30
C THR A 350 -7.04 13.45 -4.71
N SER A 351 -5.75 13.11 -4.78
CA SER A 351 -5.23 11.81 -4.36
C SER A 351 -4.78 11.78 -2.89
N GLY A 352 -4.61 12.95 -2.27
CA GLY A 352 -4.16 13.06 -0.89
C GLY A 352 -2.65 12.94 -0.68
N PRO A 353 -2.19 13.05 0.59
CA PRO A 353 -0.81 13.36 0.90
C PRO A 353 0.16 12.17 0.77
N CYS A 354 -0.28 10.94 1.01
CA CYS A 354 0.56 9.76 0.88
C CYS A 354 0.80 9.41 -0.60
N SER A 355 -0.27 9.32 -1.39
CA SER A 355 -0.20 8.98 -2.81
C SER A 355 0.50 10.09 -3.62
N GLY A 356 0.38 11.36 -3.21
CA GLY A 356 1.04 12.49 -3.85
C GLY A 356 2.56 12.44 -3.86
N CYS A 357 3.16 11.70 -2.93
CA CYS A 357 4.59 11.49 -2.88
C CYS A 357 4.94 10.07 -3.33
N HIS A 358 4.26 9.07 -2.78
CA HIS A 358 4.64 7.66 -2.93
C HIS A 358 4.09 6.98 -4.18
N MET A 359 3.15 7.60 -4.89
CA MET A 359 2.53 7.00 -6.06
C MET A 359 2.63 7.92 -7.29
N THR A 360 3.53 8.90 -7.31
CA THR A 360 3.75 9.71 -8.51
C THR A 360 4.64 8.96 -9.51
N SER A 361 4.30 8.98 -10.80
CA SER A 361 5.19 8.47 -11.86
C SER A 361 6.01 9.59 -12.53
N PRO A 362 7.32 9.39 -12.78
CA PRO A 362 8.14 10.31 -13.55
C PRO A 362 8.01 10.14 -15.08
N SER A 363 7.35 9.08 -15.58
CA SER A 363 7.39 8.74 -17.02
C SER A 363 6.15 9.22 -17.80
N PRO A 364 6.33 9.92 -18.94
CA PRO A 364 5.26 10.15 -19.91
C PRO A 364 4.67 8.87 -20.51
N SER A 365 5.36 7.73 -20.45
CA SER A 365 4.79 6.44 -20.89
C SER A 365 3.79 5.85 -19.88
N ASP A 366 3.82 6.30 -18.63
CA ASP A 366 2.79 6.00 -17.62
C ASP A 366 1.59 6.96 -17.75
N ALA A 367 1.57 7.86 -18.74
CA ALA A 367 0.49 8.81 -18.95
C ALA A 367 -0.87 8.15 -19.28
N LEU A 368 -0.90 6.84 -19.56
CA LEU A 368 -2.16 6.10 -19.66
C LEU A 368 -2.82 5.87 -18.29
N ARG A 369 -2.08 5.93 -17.16
CA ARG A 369 -2.57 5.60 -15.80
C ARG A 369 -2.10 6.49 -14.65
N GLY A 370 -1.11 7.36 -14.85
CA GLY A 370 -0.82 8.53 -14.01
C GLY A 370 -0.25 8.30 -12.60
N HIS A 371 0.09 7.06 -12.20
CA HIS A 371 0.65 6.77 -10.86
C HIS A 371 1.57 5.54 -10.84
N SER A 372 2.57 5.51 -9.93
CA SER A 372 3.56 4.42 -9.75
C SER A 372 3.14 3.42 -8.66
N HIS A 373 3.55 2.16 -8.82
CA HIS A 373 3.35 1.07 -7.85
C HIS A 373 4.64 0.62 -7.15
N THR A 374 5.73 1.39 -7.28
CA THR A 374 6.97 1.15 -6.51
C THR A 374 6.80 1.57 -5.04
N PHE A 375 5.80 2.42 -4.76
CA PHE A 375 5.52 3.06 -3.45
C PHE A 375 6.69 3.88 -2.89
N ARG A 376 7.67 4.20 -3.73
CA ARG A 376 8.81 5.04 -3.34
C ARG A 376 8.43 6.50 -3.50
N PRO A 377 8.80 7.36 -2.55
CA PRO A 377 8.64 8.78 -2.76
C PRO A 377 9.58 9.20 -3.89
N GLU A 378 9.01 9.84 -4.91
CA GLU A 378 9.77 10.43 -6.01
C GLU A 378 9.49 11.93 -6.05
N THR A 379 10.40 12.71 -6.64
CA THR A 379 10.13 14.14 -6.81
C THR A 379 8.97 14.35 -7.75
N SER A 380 7.98 15.09 -7.28
CA SER A 380 6.94 15.64 -8.12
C SER A 380 7.02 17.17 -8.14
N THR A 381 6.33 17.78 -9.09
CA THR A 381 6.26 19.25 -9.19
C THR A 381 5.70 19.91 -7.94
N VAL A 382 4.95 19.19 -7.10
CA VAL A 382 4.44 19.71 -5.83
C VAL A 382 5.58 20.05 -4.87
N CYS A 383 6.64 19.24 -4.83
CA CYS A 383 7.76 19.42 -3.91
C CYS A 383 8.46 20.76 -4.19
N PHE A 384 8.72 21.05 -5.46
CA PHE A 384 9.47 22.25 -5.87
C PHE A 384 8.68 23.56 -5.79
N SER A 385 7.36 23.49 -5.58
CA SER A 385 6.59 24.69 -5.22
C SER A 385 6.87 25.19 -3.80
N CYS A 386 7.45 24.35 -2.93
CA CYS A 386 7.70 24.67 -1.52
C CYS A 386 9.17 24.45 -1.08
N HIS A 387 9.89 23.53 -1.72
CA HIS A 387 11.26 23.15 -1.36
C HIS A 387 12.27 23.50 -2.46
N ALA A 388 13.48 23.89 -2.06
CA ALA A 388 14.60 24.15 -2.95
C ALA A 388 15.45 22.90 -3.16
N GLY A 389 15.82 22.61 -4.40
CA GLY A 389 16.65 21.45 -4.79
C GLY A 389 16.07 20.78 -6.04
N PRO A 390 16.89 20.10 -6.87
CA PRO A 390 16.39 19.43 -8.08
C PRO A 390 15.92 17.98 -7.88
N THR A 391 16.24 17.34 -6.75
CA THR A 391 15.89 15.93 -6.48
C THR A 391 15.33 15.71 -5.07
N PHE A 392 14.76 14.52 -4.82
CA PHE A 392 14.16 14.15 -3.54
C PHE A 392 15.27 13.99 -2.50
N ALA A 393 16.41 13.45 -2.93
CA ALA A 393 17.61 13.34 -2.12
C ALA A 393 18.12 14.72 -1.67
N ASP A 394 18.07 15.73 -2.54
CA ASP A 394 18.54 17.09 -2.20
C ASP A 394 17.72 17.72 -1.07
N ILE A 395 16.41 17.48 -1.06
CA ILE A 395 15.50 18.05 -0.04
C ILE A 395 15.45 17.22 1.26
N THR A 396 15.93 15.97 1.24
CA THR A 396 15.81 15.04 2.38
C THR A 396 17.13 14.69 3.07
N ALA A 397 18.28 14.75 2.40
CA ALA A 397 19.54 14.23 2.94
C ALA A 397 19.98 14.90 4.26
N VAL A 398 19.90 16.23 4.33
CA VAL A 398 20.27 16.98 5.55
C VAL A 398 19.26 16.71 6.69
N PRO A 399 17.94 16.83 6.48
CA PRO A 399 16.94 16.42 7.46
C PRO A 399 17.11 14.97 7.96
N GLU A 400 17.39 14.02 7.07
CA GLU A 400 17.57 12.61 7.42
C GLU A 400 18.79 12.40 8.34
N THR A 401 19.94 12.98 7.97
CA THR A 401 21.17 12.87 8.76
C THR A 401 20.97 13.42 10.17
N GLY A 402 20.36 14.61 10.27
CA GLY A 402 20.05 15.23 11.56
C GLY A 402 19.03 14.43 12.39
N PHE A 403 18.01 13.87 11.75
CA PHE A 403 17.02 13.01 12.40
C PHE A 403 17.64 11.74 12.98
N LEU A 404 18.47 11.03 12.20
CA LEU A 404 19.17 9.84 12.66
C LEU A 404 20.13 10.15 13.82
N ALA A 405 20.83 11.29 13.75
CA ALA A 405 21.68 11.76 14.84
C ALA A 405 20.89 12.06 16.12
N ALA A 406 19.73 12.72 15.99
CA ALA A 406 18.84 13.02 17.12
C ALA A 406 18.23 11.75 17.75
N LEU A 407 17.86 10.75 16.94
CA LEU A 407 17.44 9.44 17.45
C LEU A 407 18.58 8.69 18.14
N ALA A 408 19.80 8.78 17.63
CA ALA A 408 20.96 8.20 18.30
C ALA A 408 21.18 8.85 19.67
N ALA A 409 21.02 10.17 19.79
CA ALA A 409 21.08 10.87 21.08
C ALA A 409 19.99 10.41 22.04
N LEU A 410 18.72 10.33 21.59
CA LEU A 410 17.64 9.83 22.43
C LEU A 410 17.88 8.39 22.90
N ASN A 411 18.38 7.51 22.03
CA ASN A 411 18.70 6.13 22.41
C ASN A 411 19.78 6.06 23.49
N VAL A 412 20.84 6.86 23.35
CA VAL A 412 21.92 6.92 24.33
C VAL A 412 21.38 7.47 25.65
N GLU A 413 20.60 8.56 25.61
CA GLU A 413 19.98 9.14 26.82
C GLU A 413 19.11 8.11 27.56
N LEU A 414 18.22 7.40 26.85
CA LEU A 414 17.43 6.30 27.42
C LEU A 414 18.28 5.27 28.18
N ALA A 415 19.47 4.92 27.66
CA ALA A 415 20.34 3.92 28.24
C ALA A 415 21.20 4.44 29.41
N VAL A 416 21.60 5.70 29.40
CA VAL A 416 22.48 6.29 30.43
C VAL A 416 21.73 7.01 31.54
N ASN A 417 20.46 7.31 31.34
CA ASN A 417 19.64 8.07 32.26
C ASN A 417 19.73 7.58 33.71
N PRO A 418 20.06 8.45 34.68
CA PRO A 418 20.26 8.03 36.08
C PRO A 418 18.96 7.68 36.79
N PHE A 419 17.82 8.21 36.35
CA PHE A 419 16.51 7.98 36.96
C PHE A 419 15.86 6.71 36.43
N ARG A 420 16.06 6.38 35.14
CA ARG A 420 15.51 5.19 34.52
C ARG A 420 16.33 4.75 33.32
N LYS A 421 17.17 3.72 33.51
CA LYS A 421 17.86 3.07 32.39
C LYS A 421 16.90 2.18 31.59
N MET A 422 16.87 2.40 30.29
CA MET A 422 16.01 1.73 29.33
C MET A 422 16.86 1.32 28.12
N PHE A 423 17.12 0.02 28.00
CA PHE A 423 17.94 -0.50 26.91
C PHE A 423 17.05 -1.00 25.78
N TRP A 424 17.13 -0.35 24.62
CA TRP A 424 16.35 -0.76 23.45
C TRP A 424 17.06 -1.84 22.63
N ALA A 425 16.29 -2.78 22.09
CA ALA A 425 16.72 -3.71 21.07
C ALA A 425 15.61 -3.91 20.03
N ASP A 426 15.99 -4.15 18.77
CA ASP A 426 15.07 -4.49 17.68
C ASP A 426 14.53 -5.93 17.79
N LYS A 427 13.96 -6.25 18.94
CA LYS A 427 13.30 -7.52 19.23
C LYS A 427 12.28 -7.31 20.34
N ASN A 428 11.14 -7.99 20.25
CA ASN A 428 10.15 -7.99 21.34
C ASN A 428 10.82 -8.40 22.68
N PRO A 429 10.53 -7.71 23.80
CA PRO A 429 9.56 -6.61 24.01
C PRO A 429 10.12 -5.18 23.88
N TYR A 430 11.18 -5.01 23.08
CA TYR A 430 11.88 -3.77 22.74
C TYR A 430 12.72 -3.16 23.85
N PHE A 431 12.22 -3.10 25.08
CA PHE A 431 12.93 -2.46 26.18
C PHE A 431 13.32 -3.47 27.27
N PHE A 432 14.56 -3.34 27.73
CA PHE A 432 15.20 -4.23 28.70
C PHE A 432 15.83 -3.43 29.84
N THR A 433 16.08 -4.10 30.96
CA THR A 433 16.71 -3.51 32.15
C THR A 433 18.22 -3.36 32.03
N ASP A 434 18.84 -4.04 31.06
CA ASP A 434 20.29 -4.11 30.88
C ASP A 434 20.68 -4.24 29.39
N ALA A 435 21.93 -3.93 29.09
CA ALA A 435 22.49 -3.97 27.73
C ALA A 435 22.68 -5.38 27.16
N THR A 436 22.55 -6.44 27.97
CA THR A 436 22.55 -7.83 27.48
C THR A 436 21.17 -8.26 26.98
N PHE A 437 20.16 -7.40 27.16
CA PHE A 437 18.78 -7.62 26.71
C PHE A 437 18.20 -8.93 27.25
N SER A 438 18.51 -9.22 28.53
CA SER A 438 18.14 -10.47 29.21
C SER A 438 16.75 -10.39 29.85
N THR A 439 16.44 -9.24 30.46
CA THR A 439 15.23 -9.05 31.26
C THR A 439 14.38 -7.91 30.71
N ALA A 440 13.13 -8.22 30.38
CA ALA A 440 12.18 -7.23 29.88
C ALA A 440 11.92 -6.11 30.89
N LEU A 441 11.93 -4.87 30.43
CA LEU A 441 11.57 -3.71 31.23
C LEU A 441 10.05 -3.73 31.51
N ARG A 442 9.67 -3.77 32.79
CA ARG A 442 8.25 -3.77 33.23
C ARG A 442 7.88 -2.64 34.18
N SER A 443 8.86 -2.13 34.90
CA SER A 443 8.69 -0.93 35.71
C SER A 443 9.05 0.27 34.85
N TRP A 444 8.30 1.36 34.97
CA TRP A 444 8.53 2.59 34.23
C TRP A 444 8.73 3.78 35.17
N HIS A 445 8.61 3.57 36.47
CA HIS A 445 8.87 4.61 37.46
C HIS A 445 10.34 5.01 37.49
N SER A 446 10.57 6.31 37.67
CA SER A 446 11.90 6.85 37.98
C SER A 446 12.39 6.32 39.34
N VAL A 447 13.68 6.08 39.45
CA VAL A 447 14.40 5.60 40.64
C VAL A 447 15.24 6.75 41.18
N GLY A 448 15.17 7.03 42.48
CA GLY A 448 16.08 7.96 43.17
C GLY A 448 16.00 9.45 42.79
N GLY A 449 15.08 9.86 41.92
CA GLY A 449 14.87 11.26 41.51
C GLY A 449 13.87 12.05 42.39
N PRO A 450 13.75 13.37 42.19
CA PRO A 450 12.85 14.25 42.95
C PRO A 450 11.36 14.06 42.64
N VAL A 451 10.99 13.00 41.91
CA VAL A 451 9.63 12.80 41.41
C VAL A 451 8.68 12.40 42.54
N THR A 452 7.71 13.25 42.83
CA THR A 452 6.65 13.01 43.82
C THR A 452 5.52 12.12 43.30
N ASP A 453 5.24 12.14 41.98
CA ASP A 453 4.23 11.29 41.33
C ASP A 453 4.85 10.18 40.47
N LYS A 454 4.81 8.96 41.01
CA LYS A 454 5.29 7.76 40.32
C LYS A 454 4.45 7.43 39.07
N THR A 455 3.16 7.73 39.06
CA THR A 455 2.29 7.44 37.92
C THR A 455 2.61 8.37 36.75
N ALA A 456 2.77 9.67 37.02
CA ALA A 456 3.16 10.64 36.00
C ALA A 456 4.54 10.33 35.39
N SER A 457 5.54 10.01 36.23
CA SER A 457 6.85 9.59 35.70
C SER A 457 6.80 8.28 34.93
N GLY A 458 5.99 7.32 35.37
CA GLY A 458 5.75 6.07 34.64
C GLY A 458 5.25 6.31 33.21
N LYS A 459 4.28 7.21 33.05
CA LYS A 459 3.76 7.61 31.73
C LYS A 459 4.85 8.28 30.89
N ASN A 460 5.54 9.26 31.43
CA ASN A 460 6.54 10.04 30.69
C ASN A 460 7.77 9.22 30.28
N ASN A 461 8.24 8.29 31.14
CA ASN A 461 9.34 7.39 30.80
C ASN A 461 8.93 6.38 29.73
N MET A 462 7.73 5.78 29.84
CA MET A 462 7.22 4.93 28.76
C MET A 462 6.96 5.76 27.49
N GLY A 463 6.53 7.00 27.62
CA GLY A 463 6.34 7.95 26.52
C GLY A 463 7.62 8.25 25.77
N ALA A 464 8.74 8.47 26.46
CA ALA A 464 10.05 8.65 25.84
C ALA A 464 10.49 7.40 25.06
N ALA A 465 10.34 6.23 25.69
CA ALA A 465 10.60 4.94 25.05
C ALA A 465 9.67 4.70 23.83
N PHE A 466 8.40 5.11 23.95
CA PHE A 466 7.41 5.03 22.88
C PHE A 466 7.82 5.89 21.69
N ASN A 467 8.16 7.16 21.92
CA ASN A 467 8.62 8.08 20.88
C ASN A 467 9.85 7.54 20.16
N TYR A 468 10.85 7.02 20.89
CA TYR A 468 12.02 6.41 20.27
C TYR A 468 11.65 5.21 19.39
N ASN A 469 10.91 4.23 19.94
CA ASN A 469 10.56 3.02 19.21
C ASN A 469 9.64 3.33 18.02
N LEU A 470 8.72 4.29 18.14
CA LEU A 470 7.88 4.78 17.06
C LEU A 470 8.73 5.29 15.90
N LEU A 471 9.65 6.22 16.20
CA LEU A 471 10.42 6.95 15.18
C LEU A 471 11.50 6.09 14.52
N VAL A 472 12.09 5.12 15.23
CA VAL A 472 13.00 4.15 14.61
C VAL A 472 12.27 3.25 13.60
N HIS A 473 10.96 3.06 13.76
CA HIS A 473 10.09 2.30 12.86
C HIS A 473 9.30 3.18 11.88
N ASP A 474 9.54 4.49 11.85
CA ASP A 474 9.07 5.42 10.83
C ASP A 474 10.28 6.15 10.21
N PRO A 475 11.03 5.48 9.32
CA PRO A 475 12.27 6.04 8.78
C PRO A 475 12.05 7.33 7.98
N GLY A 476 10.83 7.60 7.52
CA GLY A 476 10.46 8.83 6.82
C GLY A 476 9.91 9.93 7.72
N ALA A 477 9.88 9.75 9.05
CA ALA A 477 9.23 10.67 9.98
C ALA A 477 9.72 12.13 9.82
N PHE A 478 11.01 12.32 9.56
CA PHE A 478 11.63 13.62 9.31
C PHE A 478 11.05 14.34 8.08
N ALA A 479 10.55 13.61 7.09
CA ALA A 479 9.88 14.16 5.92
C ALA A 479 8.36 14.26 6.14
N HIS A 480 7.76 13.29 6.85
CA HIS A 480 6.32 13.27 7.12
C HIS A 480 5.88 14.52 7.90
N ASN A 481 6.49 14.78 9.07
CA ASN A 481 6.24 15.99 9.87
C ASN A 481 7.45 16.35 10.74
N SER A 482 8.43 17.05 10.15
CA SER A 482 9.70 17.37 10.82
C SER A 482 9.51 18.11 12.15
N THR A 483 8.63 19.09 12.22
CA THR A 483 8.41 19.88 13.44
C THR A 483 7.85 19.01 14.56
N TYR A 484 6.82 18.20 14.26
CA TYR A 484 6.24 17.31 15.25
C TYR A 484 7.27 16.29 15.76
N VAL A 485 8.00 15.66 14.86
CA VAL A 485 9.03 14.66 15.19
C VAL A 485 10.16 15.26 16.03
N LYS A 486 10.63 16.46 15.70
CA LYS A 486 11.64 17.14 16.51
C LYS A 486 11.13 17.44 17.91
N ARG A 487 9.87 17.88 18.07
CA ARG A 487 9.26 18.08 19.40
C ARG A 487 9.21 16.79 20.21
N LEU A 488 8.79 15.68 19.59
CA LEU A 488 8.77 14.37 20.27
C LEU A 488 10.16 13.97 20.78
N ILE A 489 11.21 14.13 19.95
CA ILE A 489 12.58 13.80 20.36
C ILE A 489 13.09 14.79 21.43
N PHE A 490 12.91 16.09 21.20
CA PHE A 490 13.35 17.16 22.09
C PHE A 490 12.77 16.97 23.49
N ASP A 491 11.45 16.85 23.59
CA ASP A 491 10.74 16.76 24.86
C ASP A 491 11.04 15.45 25.58
N SER A 492 11.32 14.38 24.84
CA SER A 492 11.81 13.13 25.42
C SER A 492 13.21 13.24 26.00
N ILE A 493 14.14 13.96 25.35
CA ILE A 493 15.47 14.21 25.92
C ILE A 493 15.38 15.15 27.12
N ASP A 494 14.62 16.24 27.03
CA ASP A 494 14.40 17.21 28.13
C ASP A 494 13.82 16.52 29.37
N TRP A 495 12.77 15.71 29.18
CA TRP A 495 12.21 14.92 30.28
C TRP A 495 13.21 13.94 30.89
N LEU A 496 14.00 13.25 30.06
CA LEU A 496 14.94 12.27 30.59
C LEU A 496 16.03 12.97 31.41
N ASP A 497 16.55 14.11 30.97
CA ASP A 497 17.65 14.82 31.63
C ASP A 497 17.48 14.96 33.15
N ASP A 498 16.32 15.44 33.61
CA ASP A 498 16.07 15.71 35.03
C ASP A 498 14.64 15.39 35.53
N ASN A 499 13.78 14.80 34.71
CA ASN A 499 12.32 14.65 34.92
C ASN A 499 11.57 16.00 35.00
N ILE A 500 12.09 17.04 34.36
CA ILE A 500 11.46 18.36 34.26
C ILE A 500 11.41 18.78 32.79
N LEU A 501 10.27 19.31 32.36
CA LEU A 501 10.12 19.88 31.01
C LEU A 501 10.53 21.36 31.04
N SER A 502 11.83 21.60 31.12
CA SER A 502 12.43 22.93 31.28
C SER A 502 12.67 23.65 29.94
N ASN A 503 12.75 22.87 28.86
CA ASN A 503 13.11 23.28 27.50
C ASN A 503 14.48 23.94 27.35
N ASN A 504 15.40 23.77 28.31
CA ASN A 504 16.72 24.41 28.26
C ASN A 504 17.91 23.46 28.48
N SER A 505 17.67 22.19 28.80
CA SER A 505 18.73 21.20 29.10
C SER A 505 19.24 20.46 27.87
N VAL A 506 18.41 20.25 26.85
CA VAL A 506 18.66 19.33 25.72
C VAL A 506 20.05 19.45 25.08
N VAL A 507 20.55 20.67 24.83
CA VAL A 507 21.88 20.87 24.24
C VAL A 507 22.99 20.44 25.19
N ALA A 508 22.86 20.77 26.48
CA ALA A 508 23.82 20.35 27.49
C ALA A 508 23.79 18.83 27.66
N THR A 509 22.61 18.22 27.70
CA THR A 509 22.40 16.77 27.76
C THR A 509 23.11 16.09 26.60
N ILE A 510 22.82 16.48 25.35
CA ILE A 510 23.44 15.88 24.15
C ILE A 510 24.96 16.03 24.16
N ASN A 511 25.49 17.18 24.57
CA ASN A 511 26.93 17.39 24.69
C ASN A 511 27.56 16.49 25.77
N GLY A 512 26.85 16.23 26.86
CA GLY A 512 27.26 15.34 27.95
C GLY A 512 27.21 13.86 27.60
N LEU A 513 26.42 13.44 26.61
CA LEU A 513 26.26 12.03 26.24
C LEU A 513 27.59 11.37 25.82
N THR A 514 27.93 10.28 26.48
CA THR A 514 29.03 9.40 26.08
C THR A 514 28.53 8.38 25.06
N GLY A 515 29.31 8.09 24.01
CA GLY A 515 28.93 7.11 22.96
C GLY A 515 28.47 7.73 21.64
N LEU A 516 28.41 9.05 21.55
CA LEU A 516 28.24 9.79 20.30
C LEU A 516 29.54 10.49 19.89
N THR A 517 29.81 10.51 18.58
CA THR A 517 30.88 11.35 18.00
C THR A 517 30.54 12.83 18.09
N ALA A 518 31.56 13.69 17.99
CA ALA A 518 31.36 15.15 17.94
C ALA A 518 30.43 15.57 16.79
N GLN A 519 30.53 14.91 15.62
CA GLN A 519 29.68 15.16 14.47
C GLN A 519 28.22 14.78 14.74
N GLN A 520 27.96 13.60 15.31
CA GLN A 520 26.60 13.18 15.67
C GLN A 520 25.96 14.14 16.68
N LYS A 521 26.72 14.65 17.65
CA LYS A 521 26.22 15.66 18.59
C LYS A 521 25.85 16.95 17.88
N ALA A 522 26.72 17.45 16.99
CA ALA A 522 26.47 18.64 16.22
C ALA A 522 25.23 18.50 15.32
N ASP A 523 25.09 17.38 14.61
CA ASP A 523 23.96 17.11 13.72
C ASP A 523 22.64 16.98 14.49
N ALA A 524 22.66 16.31 15.66
CA ALA A 524 21.50 16.19 16.54
C ALA A 524 21.04 17.57 17.05
N ILE A 525 21.97 18.37 17.55
CA ILE A 525 21.69 19.73 18.07
C ILE A 525 21.15 20.63 16.95
N ALA A 526 21.75 20.58 15.76
CA ALA A 526 21.29 21.36 14.60
C ALA A 526 19.88 20.94 14.17
N TYR A 527 19.60 19.63 14.13
CA TYR A 527 18.27 19.12 13.79
C TYR A 527 17.20 19.58 14.78
N LEU A 528 17.52 19.54 16.08
CA LEU A 528 16.66 19.97 17.19
C LEU A 528 16.68 21.49 17.43
N ASN A 529 16.88 22.28 16.37
CA ASN A 529 16.77 23.74 16.35
C ASN A 529 17.68 24.44 17.38
N ALA A 530 18.92 23.95 17.50
CA ALA A 530 19.98 24.52 18.33
C ALA A 530 19.59 24.72 19.81
N GLY A 531 18.72 23.85 20.34
CA GLY A 531 18.29 23.90 21.74
C GLY A 531 17.07 24.75 22.03
N VAL A 532 16.50 25.40 21.01
CA VAL A 532 15.20 26.04 21.13
C VAL A 532 14.14 25.04 20.71
N ARG A 533 13.24 24.68 21.63
CA ARG A 533 12.13 23.76 21.33
C ARG A 533 11.44 24.20 20.01
N PRO A 534 11.47 23.35 18.96
CA PRO A 534 10.77 23.61 17.70
C PRO A 534 9.26 23.77 17.91
#